data_AF-A0A1Q6LI46-F1
#
_entry.id   AF-A0A1Q6LI46-F1
#
_cell.length_a   1.000
_cell.length_b   1.000
_cell.length_c   1.000
_cell.angle_alpha   90.00
_cell.angle_beta   90.00
_cell.angle_gamma   90.00
#
_symmetry.space_group_name_H-M   'P 1'
#
loop_
_entity.id
_entity.type
_entity.pdbx_description
1 polymer ?
#
loop_
_entity_poly.entity_id
_entity_poly.type
_entity_poly.pdbx_seq_one_letter_code
_entity_poly.pdbx_strand_id
1 'polypeptide(L)'
;MDKEYTFEMMWEDLNNGYEIHYTYVRNKYLLFKTAQNCYTQKLLSNHAKNAQPRMSMLTLKRVREMFPNMEDIEYHVSSNEK
;
A
#
# COMPACT_ATOMS: atom_id res chain seq x y z
N MET A 1 -3.88 1.54 -23.56
CA MET A 1 -2.56 1.01 -23.17
C MET A 1 -2.69 0.62 -21.71
N ASP A 2 -3.41 -0.48 -21.49
CA ASP A 2 -3.70 -1.06 -20.19
C ASP A 2 -2.47 -1.83 -19.73
N LYS A 3 -1.46 -1.11 -19.23
CA LYS A 3 -0.41 -1.78 -18.48
C LYS A 3 -1.06 -2.26 -17.19
N GLU A 4 -1.43 -3.53 -17.15
CA GLU A 4 -1.84 -4.20 -15.93
C GLU A 4 -0.74 -3.96 -14.89
N TYR A 5 -1.06 -3.24 -13.82
CA TYR A 5 -0.13 -2.99 -12.74
C TYR A 5 0.25 -4.34 -12.12
N THR A 6 1.54 -4.69 -12.14
CA THR A 6 2.01 -5.98 -11.63
C THR A 6 2.61 -5.84 -10.23
N PHE A 7 2.66 -6.96 -9.52
CA PHE A 7 3.27 -6.99 -8.20
C PHE A 7 4.76 -6.62 -8.22
N GLU A 8 5.47 -6.94 -9.31
CA GLU A 8 6.88 -6.60 -9.47
C GLU A 8 7.10 -5.09 -9.54
N MET A 9 6.23 -4.39 -10.27
CA MET A 9 6.24 -2.92 -10.32
C MET A 9 5.94 -2.32 -8.95
N MET A 10 4.90 -2.83 -8.27
CA MET A 10 4.58 -2.41 -6.90
C MET A 10 5.74 -2.63 -5.92
N TRP A 11 6.43 -3.76 -6.06
CA TRP A 11 7.56 -4.09 -5.20
C TRP A 11 8.75 -3.17 -5.46
N GLU A 12 9.04 -2.86 -6.73
CA GLU A 12 10.07 -1.89 -7.12
C GLU A 12 9.72 -0.48 -6.59
N ASP A 13 8.48 -0.05 -6.75
CA ASP A 13 8.00 1.24 -6.24
C ASP A 13 8.20 1.36 -4.72
N LEU A 14 7.73 0.36 -3.96
CA LEU A 14 7.92 0.33 -2.51
C LEU A 14 9.40 0.25 -2.13
N ASN A 15 10.24 -0.40 -2.94
CA ASN A 15 11.67 -0.51 -2.68
C ASN A 15 12.41 0.81 -2.93
N ASN A 16 11.94 1.61 -3.89
CA ASN A 16 12.41 2.95 -4.17
C ASN A 16 11.93 4.00 -3.16
N GLY A 17 11.05 3.62 -2.22
CA GLY A 17 10.53 4.51 -1.18
C GLY A 17 9.27 5.27 -1.58
N TYR A 18 8.61 4.85 -2.66
CA TYR A 18 7.30 5.39 -3.01
C TYR A 18 6.23 4.92 -2.03
N GLU A 19 5.21 5.77 -1.90
CA GLU A 19 4.04 5.53 -1.07
C GLU A 19 2.89 5.10 -1.98
N ILE A 20 2.25 3.98 -1.67
CA ILE A 20 1.19 3.41 -2.50
C ILE A 20 -0.13 3.55 -1.78
N HIS A 21 -1.04 4.30 -2.39
CA HIS A 21 -2.44 4.33 -1.98
C HIS A 21 -3.19 3.24 -2.71
N TYR A 22 -4.02 2.51 -1.98
CA TYR A 22 -4.87 1.47 -2.55
C TYR A 22 -6.14 1.32 -1.74
N THR A 23 -7.20 0.91 -2.42
CA THR A 23 -8.46 0.53 -1.81
C THR A 23 -8.46 -0.98 -1.56
N TYR A 24 -8.83 -1.37 -0.35
CA TYR A 24 -8.99 -2.77 0.02
C TYR A 24 -10.19 -2.91 0.97
N VAL A 25 -11.14 -3.79 0.66
CA VAL A 25 -12.34 -4.00 1.48
C VAL A 25 -13.04 -2.67 1.80
N ARG A 26 -13.27 -1.84 0.77
CA ARG A 26 -13.92 -0.51 0.85
C ARG A 26 -13.22 0.52 1.74
N ASN A 27 -11.98 0.27 2.13
CA ASN A 27 -11.16 1.19 2.90
C ASN A 27 -9.93 1.60 2.09
N LYS A 28 -9.57 2.88 2.16
CA LYS A 28 -8.34 3.39 1.56
C LYS A 28 -7.19 3.22 2.53
N TYR A 29 -6.10 2.65 2.05
CA TYR A 29 -4.87 2.48 2.79
C TYR A 29 -3.70 3.12 2.07
N LEU A 30 -2.71 3.49 2.87
CA LEU A 30 -1.37 3.89 2.45
C LEU A 30 -0.40 2.76 2.83
N LEU A 31 0.32 2.22 1.86
CA LEU A 31 1.41 1.27 2.05
C LEU A 31 2.74 1.93 1.76
N PHE A 32 3.69 1.77 2.66
CA PHE A 32 5.07 2.18 2.43
C PHE A 32 6.04 1.18 3.07
N LYS A 33 7.23 1.09 2.51
CA LYS A 33 8.29 0.24 3.05
C LYS A 33 8.96 0.92 4.24
N THR A 34 9.11 0.21 5.34
CA THR A 34 9.81 0.72 6.54
C THR A 34 11.16 0.06 6.73
N ALA A 35 11.26 -1.24 6.47
CA ALA A 35 12.51 -1.98 6.55
C ALA A 35 12.50 -3.15 5.54
N GLN A 36 13.58 -3.93 5.47
CA GLN A 36 13.61 -5.13 4.62
C GLN A 36 12.52 -6.12 5.05
N ASN A 37 11.69 -6.58 4.10
CA ASN A 37 10.52 -7.45 4.33
C ASN A 37 9.43 -6.88 5.25
N CYS A 38 9.48 -5.59 5.56
CA CYS A 38 8.57 -4.95 6.49
C CYS A 38 7.91 -3.72 5.85
N TYR A 39 6.60 -3.81 5.69
CA TYR A 39 5.76 -2.79 5.07
C TYR A 39 4.75 -2.30 6.09
N THR A 40 4.52 -0.99 6.13
CA THR A 40 3.53 -0.41 7.03
C THR A 40 2.32 0.01 6.22
N GLN A 41 1.16 -0.50 6.63
CA GLN A 41 -0.15 -0.14 6.11
C GLN A 41 -0.81 0.84 7.08
N LYS A 42 -1.20 2.01 6.59
CA LYS A 42 -1.97 3.02 7.33
C LYS A 42 -3.35 3.16 6.73
N LEU A 43 -4.37 3.16 7.58
CA LEU A 43 -5.75 3.44 7.17
C LEU A 43 -5.93 4.95 6.95
N LEU A 44 -6.37 5.33 5.76
CA LEU A 44 -6.73 6.71 5.41
C LEU A 44 -8.23 6.96 5.58
N SER A 45 -9.07 5.94 5.39
CA SER A 45 -10.53 6.05 5.56
C SER A 45 -10.92 6.26 7.02
N ASN A 46 -11.61 7.37 7.31
CA ASN A 46 -12.08 7.70 8.65
C ASN A 46 -13.56 7.27 8.82
N HIS A 47 -13.80 5.96 8.95
CA HIS A 47 -15.13 5.45 9.29
C HIS A 47 -15.25 5.27 10.80
N ALA A 48 -16.27 5.90 11.41
CA ALA A 48 -16.48 5.92 12.86
C ALA A 48 -16.70 4.53 13.49
N LYS A 49 -17.04 3.52 12.69
CA LYS A 49 -17.22 2.11 13.10
C LYS A 49 -16.35 1.17 12.25
N ASN A 50 -15.06 1.48 12.08
CA ASN A 50 -14.13 0.55 11.46
C ASN A 50 -13.40 -0.27 12.53
N ALA A 51 -13.60 -1.60 12.51
CA ALA A 51 -12.90 -2.52 13.41
C ALA A 51 -11.43 -2.73 13.03
N GLN A 52 -11.03 -2.28 11.83
CA GLN A 52 -9.67 -2.45 11.36
C GLN A 52 -8.69 -1.47 12.04
N PRO A 53 -7.47 -1.93 12.37
CA PRO A 53 -6.44 -1.10 12.98
C PRO A 53 -6.02 0.06 12.06
N ARG A 54 -5.76 1.22 12.66
CA ARG A 54 -5.31 2.41 11.92
C ARG A 54 -3.93 2.24 11.30
N MET A 55 -3.06 1.45 11.94
CA MET A 55 -1.74 1.10 11.41
C MET A 55 -1.51 -0.40 11.61
N SER A 56 -1.00 -1.07 10.59
CA SER A 56 -0.60 -2.48 10.63
C SER A 56 0.76 -2.66 9.96
N MET A 57 1.59 -3.52 10.54
CA MET A 57 2.82 -3.97 9.88
C MET A 57 2.55 -5.26 9.13
N LEU A 58 2.95 -5.30 7.87
CA LEU A 58 2.76 -6.39 6.93
C LEU A 58 4.12 -6.92 6.46
N THR A 59 4.17 -8.23 6.24
CA THR A 59 5.30 -8.87 5.58
C THR A 59 5.13 -8.84 4.06
N LEU A 60 6.22 -9.04 3.31
CA LEU A 60 6.16 -9.15 1.84
C LEU A 60 5.16 -10.22 1.37
N LYS A 61 5.15 -11.38 2.05
CA LYS A 61 4.23 -12.48 1.74
C LYS A 61 2.77 -12.02 1.83
N ARG A 62 2.45 -11.27 2.88
CA ARG A 62 1.09 -10.78 3.12
C ARG A 62 0.66 -9.75 2.07
N VAL A 63 1.55 -8.84 1.67
CA VAL A 63 1.29 -7.87 0.60
C VAL A 63 1.00 -8.60 -0.72
N ARG A 64 1.79 -9.63 -1.06
CA ARG A 64 1.57 -10.46 -2.25
C ARG A 64 0.22 -11.18 -2.27
N GLU A 65 -0.24 -11.68 -1.13
CA GLU A 65 -1.56 -12.32 -1.00
C GLU A 65 -2.72 -11.32 -1.15
N MET A 66 -2.51 -10.06 -0.73
CA MET A 66 -3.52 -9.02 -0.81
C MET A 66 -3.59 -8.37 -2.18
N PHE A 67 -2.46 -8.26 -2.88
CA PHE A 67 -2.31 -7.63 -4.20
C PHE A 67 -3.43 -7.93 -5.21
N PRO A 68 -3.84 -9.19 -5.46
CA PRO A 68 -4.89 -9.48 -6.46
C PRO A 68 -6.27 -8.92 -6.09
N ASN A 69 -6.46 -8.50 -4.85
CA ASN A 69 -7.71 -7.94 -4.35
C ASN A 69 -7.59 -6.43 -4.03
N MET A 70 -6.49 -5.78 -4.43
CA MET A 70 -6.32 -4.34 -4.30
C MET A 70 -6.98 -3.63 -5.49
N GLU A 71 -7.67 -2.53 -5.20
CA GLU A 71 -8.39 -1.71 -6.18
C GLU A 71 -7.86 -0.27 -6.12
N ASP A 72 -8.04 0.51 -7.19
CA ASP A 72 -7.64 1.94 -7.26
C ASP A 72 -6.21 2.20 -6.74
N ILE A 73 -5.22 1.53 -7.33
CA ILE A 73 -3.82 1.66 -6.93
C ILE A 73 -3.26 2.97 -7.50
N GLU A 74 -2.88 3.88 -6.62
CA GLU A 74 -2.26 5.18 -6.95
C GLU A 74 -0.89 5.27 -6.27
N TYR A 75 0.15 5.64 -7.03
CA TYR A 75 1.47 5.87 -6.47
C TYR A 75 1.65 7.36 -6.17
N HIS A 76 2.18 7.65 -5.00
CA HIS A 76 2.59 8.97 -4.57
C HIS A 76 4.09 9.00 -4.37
N VAL A 77 4.72 10.00 -4.96
CA VAL A 77 6.09 10.37 -4.60
C VAL A 77 5.98 11.06 -3.26
N SER A 78 6.60 10.49 -2.23
CA SER A 78 6.90 11.27 -1.04
C SER A 78 7.81 12.41 -1.50
N SER A 79 7.22 13.59 -1.72
CA SER A 79 7.96 14.82 -2.02
C SER A 79 8.74 15.22 -0.77
N ASN A 80 9.76 14.44 -0.41
CA ASN A 80 10.86 14.93 0.40
C ASN A 80 11.74 15.78 -0.51
N GLU A 81 11.18 16.89 -0.98
CA GLU A 81 11.97 18.00 -1.44
C GLU A 81 12.53 18.68 -0.19
N LYS A 82 13.83 18.38 0.05
CA LYS A 82 14.82 19.01 0.94
C LYS A 82 15.29 18.18 2.13
#